data_AF-A0A7W8UNX3-F1
#
_entry.id   AF-A0A7W8UNX3-F1
#
_cell.length_a   1.000
_cell.length_b   1.000
_cell.length_c   1.000
_cell.angle_alpha   90.00
_cell.angle_beta   90.00
_cell.angle_gamma   90.00
#
_symmetry.space_group_name_H-M   'P 1'
#
loop_
_entity.id
_entity.type
_entity.pdbx_description
1 polymer ?
#
loop_
_entity_poly.entity_id
_entity_poly.type
_entity_poly.pdbx_seq_one_letter_code
_entity_poly.pdbx_strand_id
1 'polypeptide(L)'
;MAVEASAETAMREEASSVTPRHVLCFLGKDRDLSRLSEAAAQAVRDFADGFSVDEEYSQAEPDDRMSRSFDVCWDRVEADVWNEADERAVADHQSVLYVLGPSMAQAETVKVSMTALRLVERLITAGAVAVKGESAGIAHGLDRWRALIGQGAEAVKAADPLAQQRIGRLAFAKRPLSARGYLESVGFHLVGLPDVCVPEAMGSERQIVAIIDQVADEIAGHGLDPTLKKRHASLSFNSTYEVDEFKFNPYGIIWLSE
;
A
#
# COMPACT_ATOMS: atom_id res chain seq x y z
N MET A 1 -24.39 18.73 15.12
CA MET A 1 -25.27 18.27 14.01
C MET A 1 -25.14 19.11 12.74
N ALA A 2 -25.69 20.33 12.61
CA ALA A 2 -25.62 21.08 11.33
C ALA A 2 -24.19 21.52 10.93
N VAL A 3 -23.37 21.90 11.91
CA VAL A 3 -21.96 22.30 11.69
C VAL A 3 -21.08 21.09 11.36
N GLU A 4 -21.29 19.95 12.02
CA GLU A 4 -20.57 18.69 11.73
C GLU A 4 -20.92 18.14 10.35
N ALA A 5 -22.20 18.17 9.96
CA ALA A 5 -22.62 17.78 8.61
C ALA A 5 -22.01 18.69 7.52
N SER A 6 -21.83 19.98 7.81
CA SER A 6 -21.16 20.92 6.91
C SER A 6 -19.66 20.65 6.80
N ALA A 7 -18.99 20.28 7.90
CA ALA A 7 -17.56 19.96 7.90
C ALA A 7 -17.26 18.64 7.19
N GLU A 8 -18.07 17.61 7.41
CA GLU A 8 -17.92 16.32 6.72
C GLU A 8 -18.21 16.42 5.23
N THR A 9 -19.16 17.28 4.83
CA THR A 9 -19.41 17.58 3.40
C THR A 9 -18.21 18.27 2.75
N ALA A 10 -17.64 19.28 3.42
CA ALA A 10 -16.45 19.98 2.91
C ALA A 10 -15.22 19.05 2.80
N MET A 11 -14.98 18.22 3.81
CA MET A 11 -13.89 17.23 3.79
C MET A 11 -14.07 16.21 2.66
N ARG A 12 -15.30 15.77 2.40
CA ARG A 12 -15.60 14.87 1.27
C ARG A 12 -15.36 15.54 -0.09
N GLU A 13 -15.69 16.82 -0.24
CA GLU A 13 -15.40 17.58 -1.45
C GLU A 13 -13.89 17.71 -1.67
N GLU A 14 -13.13 18.04 -0.62
CA GLU A 14 -11.68 18.11 -0.67
C GLU A 14 -11.05 16.76 -1.02
N ALA A 15 -11.48 15.68 -0.34
CA ALA A 15 -11.05 14.31 -0.61
C ALA A 15 -11.28 13.89 -2.06
N SER A 16 -12.38 14.33 -2.68
CA SER A 16 -12.71 13.98 -4.07
C SER A 16 -11.74 14.56 -5.11
N SER A 17 -10.96 15.58 -4.73
CA SER A 17 -9.92 16.18 -5.59
C SER A 17 -8.59 15.43 -5.52
N VAL A 18 -8.39 14.59 -4.50
CA VAL A 18 -7.15 13.85 -4.28
C VAL A 18 -7.13 12.60 -5.14
N THR A 19 -6.00 12.38 -5.82
CA THR A 19 -5.76 11.16 -6.61
C THR A 19 -4.59 10.38 -6.01
N PRO A 20 -4.80 9.13 -5.60
CA PRO A 20 -3.74 8.34 -4.99
C PRO A 20 -2.65 7.99 -6.00
N ARG A 21 -1.46 7.70 -5.51
CA ARG A 21 -0.35 7.18 -6.31
C ARG A 21 0.51 6.22 -5.50
N HIS A 22 1.16 5.30 -6.20
CA HIS A 22 2.20 4.46 -5.60
C HIS A 22 3.49 5.25 -5.41
N VAL A 23 4.15 5.07 -4.28
CA VAL A 23 5.52 5.51 -4.01
C VAL A 23 6.27 4.29 -3.50
N LEU A 24 7.31 3.89 -4.22
CA LEU A 24 8.07 2.68 -3.95
C LEU A 24 9.52 3.05 -3.65
N CYS A 25 10.03 2.55 -2.53
CA CYS A 25 11.42 2.67 -2.13
C CYS A 25 12.13 1.32 -2.34
N PHE A 26 13.26 1.34 -3.03
CA PHE A 26 14.11 0.18 -3.31
C PHE A 26 15.50 0.43 -2.74
N LEU A 27 16.02 -0.54 -2.00
CA LEU A 27 17.39 -0.50 -1.49
C LEU A 27 18.31 -1.31 -2.39
N GLY A 28 19.44 -0.73 -2.79
CA GLY A 28 20.48 -1.41 -3.56
C GLY A 28 21.66 -1.85 -2.67
N LYS A 29 22.30 -2.95 -3.04
CA LYS A 29 23.50 -3.46 -2.34
C LYS A 29 24.80 -2.71 -2.69
N ASP A 30 24.82 -2.03 -3.83
CA ASP A 30 26.01 -1.37 -4.38
C ASP A 30 25.83 0.15 -4.31
N ARG A 31 26.94 0.90 -4.20
CA ARG A 31 26.99 2.37 -4.30
C ARG A 31 26.86 2.88 -5.75
N ASP A 32 26.37 2.03 -6.63
CA ASP A 32 26.07 2.34 -8.01
C ASP A 32 24.57 2.15 -8.23
N LEU A 33 23.85 3.26 -8.33
CA LEU A 33 22.41 3.28 -8.53
C LEU A 33 22.02 3.04 -10.00
N SER A 34 22.98 3.14 -10.94
CA SER A 34 22.71 3.12 -12.39
C SER A 34 21.90 1.88 -12.79
N ARG A 35 22.28 0.70 -12.28
CA ARG A 35 21.61 -0.56 -12.60
C ARG A 35 20.12 -0.56 -12.21
N LEU A 36 19.78 -0.04 -11.04
CA LEU A 36 18.38 0.03 -10.58
C LEU A 36 17.63 1.13 -11.36
N SER A 37 18.23 2.30 -11.55
CA SER A 37 17.63 3.40 -12.31
C SER A 37 17.37 3.02 -13.78
N GLU A 38 18.31 2.35 -14.43
CA GLU A 38 18.17 1.86 -15.81
C GLU A 38 17.09 0.80 -15.91
N ALA A 39 17.03 -0.13 -14.95
CA ALA A 39 15.99 -1.15 -14.90
C ALA A 39 14.60 -0.54 -14.69
N ALA A 40 14.48 0.48 -13.83
CA ALA A 40 13.25 1.24 -13.64
C ALA A 40 12.86 1.98 -14.93
N ALA A 41 13.78 2.72 -15.53
CA ALA A 41 13.55 3.45 -16.77
C ALA A 41 13.15 2.52 -17.93
N GLN A 42 13.74 1.32 -18.01
CA GLN A 42 13.36 0.32 -18.98
C GLN A 42 11.96 -0.24 -18.69
N ALA A 43 11.62 -0.54 -17.43
CA ALA A 43 10.27 -0.98 -17.07
C ALA A 43 9.21 0.06 -17.44
N VAL A 44 9.48 1.35 -17.19
CA VAL A 44 8.60 2.47 -17.56
C VAL A 44 8.34 2.46 -19.06
N ARG A 45 9.38 2.31 -19.89
CA ARG A 45 9.25 2.21 -21.35
C ARG A 45 8.49 0.96 -21.81
N ASP A 46 8.72 -0.17 -21.15
CA ASP A 46 8.21 -1.47 -21.59
C ASP A 46 6.74 -1.69 -21.22
N PHE A 47 6.34 -1.29 -20.00
CA PHE A 47 5.02 -1.65 -19.48
C PHE A 47 4.49 -0.78 -18.32
N ALA A 48 5.33 -0.01 -17.66
CA ALA A 48 4.96 0.80 -16.49
C ALA A 48 4.82 2.28 -16.87
N ASP A 49 4.06 2.56 -17.92
CA ASP A 49 3.81 3.93 -18.38
C ASP A 49 3.25 4.81 -17.24
N GLY A 50 3.71 6.06 -17.20
CA GLY A 50 3.38 7.02 -16.14
C GLY A 50 4.15 6.84 -14.81
N PHE A 51 4.92 5.76 -14.62
CA PHE A 51 5.87 5.70 -13.51
C PHE A 51 7.14 6.49 -13.84
N SER A 52 7.83 7.00 -12.81
CA SER A 52 9.07 7.76 -12.97
C SER A 52 10.00 7.57 -11.78
N VAL A 53 11.31 7.58 -12.02
CA VAL A 53 12.31 7.67 -10.95
C VAL A 53 12.22 9.07 -10.32
N ASP A 54 12.29 9.13 -9.00
CA ASP A 54 12.43 10.37 -8.26
C ASP A 54 13.92 10.71 -8.14
N GLU A 55 14.40 11.63 -8.97
CA GLU A 55 15.82 12.02 -8.99
C GLU A 55 16.23 12.86 -7.77
N GLU A 56 15.28 13.44 -7.02
CA GLU A 56 15.57 14.29 -5.86
C GLU A 56 15.88 13.46 -4.63
N TYR A 57 15.10 12.40 -4.40
CA TYR A 57 15.22 11.54 -3.20
C TYR A 57 15.99 10.24 -3.43
N SER A 58 16.34 9.91 -4.68
CA SER A 58 17.16 8.75 -5.00
C SER A 58 18.65 9.07 -4.95
N GLN A 59 19.43 8.23 -4.27
CA GLN A 59 20.84 8.47 -4.02
C GLN A 59 21.70 7.20 -4.08
N ALA A 60 22.92 7.35 -4.59
CA ALA A 60 23.91 6.28 -4.69
C ALA A 60 24.73 6.13 -3.40
N GLU A 61 24.08 6.29 -2.26
CA GLU A 61 24.69 6.18 -0.93
C GLU A 61 23.70 5.58 0.08
N PRO A 62 24.20 4.95 1.17
CA PRO A 62 23.35 4.51 2.26
C PRO A 62 22.56 5.68 2.88
N ASP A 63 21.37 5.39 3.38
CA ASP A 63 20.54 6.28 4.18
C ASP A 63 20.29 5.68 5.57
N ASP A 64 20.89 6.28 6.59
CA ASP A 64 20.80 5.82 7.99
C ASP A 64 19.36 5.75 8.52
N ARG A 65 18.41 6.43 7.87
CA ARG A 65 16.98 6.39 8.23
C ARG A 65 16.32 5.08 7.83
N MET A 66 16.85 4.34 6.85
CA MET A 66 16.19 3.17 6.26
C MET A 66 15.97 2.04 7.26
N SER A 67 16.94 1.76 8.13
CA SER A 67 16.78 0.72 9.16
C SER A 67 15.55 0.96 10.03
N ARG A 68 15.40 2.19 10.54
CA ARG A 68 14.21 2.57 11.33
C ARG A 68 12.94 2.60 10.48
N SER A 69 13.04 3.08 9.25
CA SER A 69 11.92 3.20 8.31
C SER A 69 11.31 1.84 7.98
N PHE A 70 12.12 0.80 7.76
CA PHE A 70 11.65 -0.56 7.51
C PHE A 70 11.21 -1.27 8.79
N ASP A 71 11.90 -1.07 9.93
CA ASP A 71 11.53 -1.66 11.23
C ASP A 71 10.10 -1.29 11.69
N VAL A 72 9.67 -0.05 11.42
CA VAL A 72 8.29 0.34 11.73
C VAL A 72 7.29 -0.13 10.67
N CYS A 73 7.75 -0.54 9.49
CA CYS A 73 6.91 -0.78 8.31
C CYS A 73 6.80 -2.25 7.87
N TRP A 74 7.57 -3.17 8.43
CA TRP A 74 7.51 -4.57 8.02
C TRP A 74 6.14 -5.21 8.29
N ASP A 75 5.75 -6.16 7.43
CA ASP A 75 4.48 -6.87 7.51
C ASP A 75 4.44 -7.82 8.73
N ARG A 76 3.59 -7.48 9.70
CA ARG A 76 3.41 -8.24 10.95
C ARG A 76 2.24 -9.22 10.90
N VAL A 77 1.49 -9.26 9.79
CA VAL A 77 0.28 -10.09 9.67
C VAL A 77 0.65 -11.55 9.42
N GLU A 78 1.51 -11.76 8.44
CA GLU A 78 1.96 -13.09 8.05
C GLU A 78 3.17 -13.48 8.89
N ALA A 79 3.15 -14.69 9.42
CA ALA A 79 4.29 -15.18 10.19
C ALA A 79 5.51 -15.41 9.27
N ASP A 80 6.71 -15.14 9.79
CA ASP A 80 7.99 -15.46 9.15
C ASP A 80 8.23 -14.83 7.77
N VAL A 81 7.48 -13.76 7.42
CA VAL A 81 7.67 -13.01 6.15
C VAL A 81 8.72 -11.91 6.21
N TRP A 82 9.29 -11.70 7.40
CA TRP A 82 10.39 -10.78 7.66
C TRP A 82 11.37 -11.48 8.60
N ASN A 83 12.64 -11.59 8.19
CA ASN A 83 13.65 -12.31 8.94
C ASN A 83 14.96 -11.51 9.06
N GLU A 84 15.93 -12.04 9.83
CA GLU A 84 17.20 -11.37 10.05
C GLU A 84 18.00 -11.08 8.76
N ALA A 85 17.81 -11.87 7.69
CA ALA A 85 18.46 -11.59 6.42
C ALA A 85 17.84 -10.37 5.72
N ASP A 86 16.52 -10.17 5.82
CA ASP A 86 15.86 -8.95 5.36
C ASP A 86 16.33 -7.74 6.18
N GLU A 87 16.43 -7.88 7.51
CA GLU A 87 16.95 -6.82 8.40
C GLU A 87 18.39 -6.44 8.05
N ARG A 88 19.28 -7.42 7.87
CA ARG A 88 20.67 -7.18 7.45
C ARG A 88 20.74 -6.55 6.06
N ALA A 89 19.92 -7.00 5.12
CA ALA A 89 19.87 -6.41 3.78
C ALA A 89 19.48 -4.92 3.81
N VAL A 90 18.55 -4.54 4.70
CA VAL A 90 18.23 -3.13 4.95
C VAL A 90 19.40 -2.42 5.63
N ALA A 91 20.00 -2.98 6.68
CA ALA A 91 21.08 -2.31 7.41
C ALA A 91 22.33 -2.07 6.54
N ASP A 92 22.65 -3.03 5.67
CA ASP A 92 23.88 -3.03 4.85
C ASP A 92 23.69 -2.37 3.47
N HIS A 93 22.50 -1.85 3.16
CA HIS A 93 22.22 -1.20 1.87
C HIS A 93 23.21 -0.08 1.56
N GLN A 94 23.45 0.15 0.28
CA GLN A 94 24.44 1.11 -0.21
C GLN A 94 23.87 2.17 -1.15
N SER A 95 22.60 2.06 -1.51
CA SER A 95 21.89 3.04 -2.32
C SER A 95 20.38 2.94 -2.12
N VAL A 96 19.69 4.03 -2.46
CA VAL A 96 18.22 4.15 -2.33
C VAL A 96 17.66 4.67 -3.65
N LEU A 97 16.65 3.99 -4.18
CA LEU A 97 15.91 4.42 -5.37
C LEU A 97 14.43 4.59 -5.00
N TYR A 98 13.87 5.76 -5.27
CA TYR A 98 12.45 6.01 -5.22
C TYR A 98 11.85 5.99 -6.63
N VAL A 99 10.71 5.31 -6.77
CA VAL A 99 9.90 5.34 -7.99
C VAL A 99 8.49 5.79 -7.65
N LEU A 100 8.02 6.80 -8.36
CA LEU A 100 6.69 7.35 -8.23
C LEU A 100 5.80 6.78 -9.33
N GLY A 101 4.63 6.24 -8.96
CA GLY A 101 3.57 5.86 -9.90
C GLY A 101 2.76 7.07 -10.36
N PRO A 102 1.94 6.92 -11.41
CA PRO A 102 1.05 7.98 -11.86
C PRO A 102 -0.03 8.27 -10.81
N SER A 103 -0.61 9.47 -10.87
CA SER A 103 -1.91 9.74 -10.21
C SER A 103 -2.98 8.81 -10.77
N MET A 104 -3.76 8.20 -9.89
CA MET A 104 -4.71 7.14 -10.25
C MET A 104 -6.15 7.62 -10.11
N ALA A 105 -6.95 7.44 -11.17
CA ALA A 105 -8.40 7.40 -11.01
C ALA A 105 -8.80 6.11 -10.28
N GLN A 106 -9.87 6.14 -9.49
CA GLN A 106 -10.30 5.00 -8.67
C GLN A 106 -10.43 3.69 -9.47
N ALA A 107 -10.99 3.76 -10.68
CA ALA A 107 -11.18 2.59 -11.55
C ALA A 107 -9.87 1.98 -12.07
N GLU A 108 -8.77 2.74 -12.12
CA GLU A 108 -7.47 2.26 -12.62
C GLU A 108 -6.54 1.73 -11.51
N THR A 109 -6.88 1.99 -10.24
CA THR A 109 -6.02 1.68 -9.07
C THR A 109 -5.56 0.21 -9.02
N VAL A 110 -6.46 -0.74 -9.27
CA VAL A 110 -6.12 -2.18 -9.27
C VAL A 110 -5.12 -2.52 -10.38
N LYS A 111 -5.36 -2.02 -11.59
CA LYS A 111 -4.46 -2.21 -12.73
C LYS A 111 -3.09 -1.60 -12.47
N VAL A 112 -3.04 -0.37 -11.97
CA VAL A 112 -1.76 0.29 -11.64
C VAL A 112 -1.05 -0.42 -10.49
N SER A 113 -1.76 -0.97 -9.50
CA SER A 113 -1.19 -1.81 -8.45
C SER A 113 -0.56 -3.10 -9.00
N MET A 114 -1.19 -3.76 -9.97
CA MET A 114 -0.59 -4.93 -10.63
C MET A 114 0.66 -4.55 -11.45
N THR A 115 0.63 -3.38 -12.11
CA THR A 115 1.82 -2.81 -12.78
C THR A 115 2.94 -2.50 -11.78
N ALA A 116 2.61 -1.94 -10.61
CA ALA A 116 3.55 -1.67 -9.54
C ALA A 116 4.21 -2.97 -9.03
N LEU A 117 3.44 -4.06 -8.84
CA LEU A 117 4.01 -5.37 -8.47
C LEU A 117 5.01 -5.89 -9.52
N ARG A 118 4.68 -5.77 -10.81
CA ARG A 118 5.60 -6.16 -11.90
C ARG A 118 6.85 -5.27 -11.95
N LEU A 119 6.74 -4.00 -11.59
CA LEU A 119 7.90 -3.12 -11.43
C LEU A 119 8.77 -3.57 -10.24
N VAL A 120 8.17 -3.97 -9.11
CA VAL A 120 8.88 -4.54 -7.98
C VAL A 120 9.66 -5.78 -8.39
N GLU A 121 9.05 -6.69 -9.16
CA GLU A 121 9.73 -7.87 -9.73
C GLU A 121 10.95 -7.49 -10.56
N ARG A 122 10.81 -6.50 -11.45
CA ARG A 122 11.92 -6.03 -12.29
C ARG A 122 13.09 -5.54 -11.45
N LEU A 123 12.82 -4.76 -10.41
CA LEU A 123 13.88 -4.15 -9.59
C LEU A 123 14.52 -5.15 -8.62
N ILE A 124 13.76 -6.11 -8.08
CA ILE A 124 14.34 -7.26 -7.36
C ILE A 124 15.29 -8.04 -8.29
N THR A 125 14.86 -8.30 -9.53
CA THR A 125 15.71 -8.98 -10.54
C THR A 125 16.95 -8.16 -10.91
N ALA A 126 16.85 -6.84 -10.90
CA ALA A 126 17.95 -5.92 -11.13
C ALA A 126 18.92 -5.80 -9.94
N GLY A 127 18.57 -6.34 -8.78
CA GLY A 127 19.46 -6.39 -7.61
C GLY A 127 19.01 -5.55 -6.41
N ALA A 128 17.75 -5.10 -6.36
CA ALA A 128 17.19 -4.53 -5.14
C ALA A 128 17.18 -5.59 -4.04
N VAL A 129 17.67 -5.22 -2.86
CA VAL A 129 17.80 -6.11 -1.69
C VAL A 129 16.68 -5.93 -0.67
N ALA A 130 15.97 -4.81 -0.71
CA ALA A 130 14.75 -4.58 0.06
C ALA A 130 13.82 -3.64 -0.70
N VAL A 131 12.51 -3.77 -0.46
CA VAL A 131 11.47 -2.97 -1.12
C VAL A 131 10.40 -2.57 -0.12
N LYS A 132 9.95 -1.33 -0.20
CA LYS A 132 8.88 -0.77 0.64
C LYS A 132 7.89 0.04 -0.20
N GLY A 133 6.60 -0.17 0.05
CA GLY A 133 5.51 0.67 -0.43
C GLY A 133 5.30 1.85 0.54
N GLU A 134 5.84 3.01 0.20
CA GLU A 134 5.82 4.21 1.05
C GLU A 134 4.43 4.84 1.19
N SER A 135 3.58 4.68 0.16
CA SER A 135 2.21 5.21 0.18
C SER A 135 1.38 4.73 1.35
N ALA A 136 1.64 3.51 1.86
CA ALA A 136 1.03 2.98 3.08
C ALA A 136 2.04 2.70 4.21
N GLY A 137 3.34 2.72 3.89
CA GLY A 137 4.40 2.33 4.79
C GLY A 137 4.41 0.81 5.07
N ILE A 138 4.32 -0.02 4.04
CA ILE A 138 4.42 -1.49 4.15
C ILE A 138 5.73 -2.00 3.53
N ALA A 139 6.43 -2.87 4.23
CA ALA A 139 7.60 -3.59 3.74
C ALA A 139 7.41 -5.10 3.91
N HIS A 140 7.78 -5.87 2.90
CA HIS A 140 7.78 -7.34 2.96
C HIS A 140 9.22 -7.83 2.79
N GLY A 141 9.52 -9.02 3.34
CA GLY A 141 10.74 -9.72 2.96
C GLY A 141 10.69 -10.10 1.48
N LEU A 142 11.86 -10.27 0.85
CA LEU A 142 11.92 -10.49 -0.61
C LEU A 142 11.14 -11.73 -1.07
N ASP A 143 11.09 -12.78 -0.25
CA ASP A 143 10.35 -13.99 -0.58
C ASP A 143 8.83 -13.76 -0.57
N ARG A 144 8.33 -12.94 0.36
CA ARG A 144 6.93 -12.54 0.38
C ARG A 144 6.59 -11.63 -0.80
N TRP A 145 7.47 -10.70 -1.17
CA TRP A 145 7.31 -9.93 -2.41
C TRP A 145 7.20 -10.86 -3.63
N ARG A 146 8.10 -11.83 -3.79
CA ARG A 146 8.06 -12.81 -4.89
C ARG A 146 6.77 -13.63 -4.91
N ALA A 147 6.28 -14.05 -3.74
CA ALA A 147 5.02 -14.78 -3.64
C ALA A 147 3.83 -13.92 -4.12
N LEU A 148 3.75 -12.65 -3.68
CA LEU A 148 2.71 -11.71 -4.09
C LEU A 148 2.78 -11.36 -5.59
N ILE A 149 3.99 -11.20 -6.13
CA ILE A 149 4.23 -11.02 -7.57
C ILE A 149 3.66 -12.21 -8.36
N GLY A 150 4.01 -13.44 -7.96
CA GLY A 150 3.54 -14.65 -8.62
C GLY A 150 2.02 -14.79 -8.57
N GLN A 151 1.41 -14.52 -7.41
CA GLN A 151 -0.05 -14.50 -7.27
C GLN A 151 -0.69 -13.43 -8.16
N GLY A 152 -0.13 -12.22 -8.18
CA GLY A 152 -0.62 -11.11 -9.01
C GLY A 152 -0.57 -11.44 -10.50
N ALA A 153 0.53 -12.04 -10.96
CA ALA A 153 0.68 -12.47 -12.34
C ALA A 153 -0.37 -13.52 -12.75
N GLU A 154 -0.64 -14.52 -11.91
CA GLU A 154 -1.68 -15.51 -12.17
C GLU A 154 -3.09 -14.91 -12.14
N ALA A 155 -3.38 -13.97 -11.22
CA ALA A 155 -4.67 -13.27 -11.18
C ALA A 155 -4.91 -12.39 -12.42
N VAL A 156 -3.87 -11.73 -12.93
CA VAL A 156 -3.91 -10.97 -14.20
C VAL A 156 -4.17 -11.91 -15.37
N LYS A 157 -3.43 -13.03 -15.45
CA LYS A 157 -3.59 -14.04 -16.51
C LYS A 157 -4.98 -14.68 -16.51
N ALA A 158 -5.57 -14.90 -15.33
CA ALA A 158 -6.92 -15.42 -15.15
C ALA A 158 -8.02 -14.38 -15.42
N ALA A 159 -7.67 -13.10 -15.63
CA ALA A 159 -8.60 -11.98 -15.69
C ALA A 159 -9.55 -11.92 -14.48
N ASP A 160 -9.02 -12.19 -13.28
CA ASP A 160 -9.76 -12.17 -12.02
C ASP A 160 -9.54 -10.83 -11.30
N PRO A 161 -10.45 -9.85 -11.45
CA PRO A 161 -10.29 -8.53 -10.85
C PRO A 161 -10.40 -8.56 -9.31
N LEU A 162 -11.15 -9.50 -8.73
CA LEU A 162 -11.28 -9.62 -7.28
C LEU A 162 -9.97 -10.13 -6.67
N ALA A 163 -9.36 -11.14 -7.29
CA ALA A 163 -8.05 -11.61 -6.88
C ALA A 163 -6.98 -10.51 -7.04
N GLN A 164 -6.98 -9.78 -8.16
CA GLN A 164 -6.03 -8.66 -8.36
C GLN A 164 -6.17 -7.58 -7.28
N GLN A 165 -7.40 -7.18 -6.94
CA GLN A 165 -7.65 -6.18 -5.89
C GLN A 165 -7.16 -6.68 -4.52
N ARG A 166 -7.48 -7.93 -4.17
CA ARG A 166 -7.03 -8.56 -2.92
C ARG A 166 -5.51 -8.65 -2.84
N ILE A 167 -4.83 -9.06 -3.91
CA ILE A 167 -3.37 -9.18 -3.96
C ILE A 167 -2.71 -7.80 -3.87
N GLY A 168 -3.24 -6.79 -4.58
CA GLY A 168 -2.76 -5.42 -4.48
C GLY A 168 -2.86 -4.88 -3.05
N ARG A 169 -3.96 -5.20 -2.35
CA ARG A 169 -4.19 -4.85 -0.95
C ARG A 169 -3.20 -5.55 -0.01
N LEU A 170 -2.96 -6.85 -0.22
CA LEU A 170 -1.95 -7.60 0.53
C LEU A 170 -0.53 -7.06 0.31
N ALA A 171 -0.23 -6.61 -0.91
CA ALA A 171 1.08 -6.10 -1.27
C ALA A 171 1.35 -4.69 -0.74
N PHE A 172 0.39 -3.78 -0.87
CA PHE A 172 0.64 -2.34 -0.71
C PHE A 172 -0.10 -1.67 0.43
N ALA A 173 -0.97 -2.37 1.17
CA ALA A 173 -1.62 -1.79 2.34
C ALA A 173 -1.08 -2.35 3.65
N LYS A 174 -0.93 -1.47 4.64
CA LYS A 174 -0.52 -1.84 5.99
C LYS A 174 -1.74 -2.08 6.87
N ARG A 175 -1.66 -3.13 7.70
CA ARG A 175 -2.61 -3.45 8.76
C ARG A 175 -1.99 -4.49 9.71
N PRO A 176 -2.39 -4.52 10.98
CA PRO A 176 -3.16 -3.48 11.66
C PRO A 176 -2.25 -2.29 12.02
N LEU A 177 -2.82 -1.09 12.04
CA LEU A 177 -2.24 0.06 12.73
C LEU A 177 -3.14 0.43 13.91
N SER A 178 -2.57 0.74 15.07
CA SER A 178 -3.39 1.12 16.23
C SER A 178 -3.83 2.58 16.10
N ALA A 179 -5.13 2.79 16.26
CA ALA A 179 -5.82 4.07 16.17
C ALA A 179 -6.81 4.22 17.32
N ARG A 180 -6.33 4.63 18.50
CA ARG A 180 -7.14 5.01 19.70
C ARG A 180 -8.34 4.09 19.97
N GLY A 181 -8.09 2.81 20.31
CA GLY A 181 -9.14 1.83 20.60
C GLY A 181 -9.69 1.10 19.37
N TYR A 182 -9.15 1.39 18.19
CA TYR A 182 -9.38 0.68 16.94
C TYR A 182 -8.06 0.16 16.38
N LEU A 183 -8.16 -0.86 15.53
CA LEU A 183 -7.12 -1.19 14.57
C LEU A 183 -7.61 -0.85 13.17
N GLU A 184 -6.73 -0.22 12.38
CA GLU A 184 -7.04 0.27 11.04
C GLU A 184 -6.19 -0.40 9.94
N SER A 185 -6.71 -0.35 8.72
CA SER A 185 -5.90 -0.44 7.51
C SER A 185 -5.44 0.95 7.06
N VAL A 186 -4.30 1.00 6.37
CA VAL A 186 -3.86 2.18 5.62
C VAL A 186 -3.39 1.73 4.24
N GLY A 187 -3.84 2.44 3.20
CA GLY A 187 -3.43 2.20 1.82
C GLY A 187 -4.44 1.44 0.96
N PHE A 188 -5.67 1.21 1.44
CA PHE A 188 -6.71 0.57 0.61
C PHE A 188 -7.09 1.42 -0.61
N HIS A 189 -6.83 2.73 -0.56
CA HIS A 189 -6.99 3.61 -1.71
C HIS A 189 -6.11 3.21 -2.90
N LEU A 190 -4.99 2.50 -2.69
CA LEU A 190 -4.12 2.04 -3.77
C LEU A 190 -4.80 0.96 -4.63
N VAL A 191 -5.89 0.38 -4.15
CA VAL A 191 -6.73 -0.58 -4.86
C VAL A 191 -8.19 -0.12 -4.95
N GLY A 192 -8.44 1.18 -4.74
CA GLY A 192 -9.73 1.81 -4.98
C GLY A 192 -10.76 1.63 -3.87
N LEU A 193 -10.32 1.28 -2.66
CA LEU A 193 -11.20 0.99 -1.52
C LEU A 193 -11.00 2.00 -0.37
N PRO A 194 -12.04 2.31 0.42
CA PRO A 194 -11.88 2.99 1.70
C PRO A 194 -11.07 2.12 2.67
N ASP A 195 -10.37 2.76 3.61
CA ASP A 195 -9.72 2.05 4.72
C ASP A 195 -10.77 1.57 5.73
N VAL A 196 -10.39 0.64 6.61
CA VAL A 196 -11.31 -0.02 7.56
C VAL A 196 -10.75 0.07 8.97
N CYS A 197 -11.54 0.63 9.88
CA CYS A 197 -11.31 0.69 11.31
C CYS A 197 -12.23 -0.29 12.04
N VAL A 198 -11.64 -1.16 12.87
CA VAL A 198 -12.34 -2.17 13.66
C VAL A 198 -12.02 -1.99 15.14
N PRO A 199 -13.02 -1.94 16.04
CA PRO A 199 -12.77 -1.81 17.47
C PRO A 199 -11.86 -2.93 18.01
N GLU A 200 -10.91 -2.57 18.88
CA GLU A 200 -10.02 -3.54 19.55
C GLU A 200 -10.81 -4.56 20.38
N ALA A 201 -12.00 -4.18 20.87
CA ALA A 201 -12.91 -5.06 21.60
C ALA A 201 -13.45 -6.24 20.76
N MET A 202 -13.36 -6.19 19.42
CA MET A 202 -13.88 -7.25 18.54
C MET A 202 -12.99 -8.50 18.46
N GLY A 203 -11.77 -8.47 19.02
CA GLY A 203 -10.94 -9.66 19.14
C GLY A 203 -9.45 -9.38 19.20
N SER A 204 -8.66 -10.44 19.06
CA SER A 204 -7.20 -10.32 18.91
C SER A 204 -6.83 -9.58 17.61
N GLU A 205 -5.63 -9.00 17.55
CA GLU A 205 -5.12 -8.32 16.34
C GLU A 205 -5.28 -9.17 15.07
N ARG A 206 -4.96 -10.47 15.14
CA ARG A 206 -5.11 -11.40 14.01
C ARG A 206 -6.58 -11.55 13.57
N GLN A 207 -7.51 -11.64 14.52
CA GLN A 207 -8.93 -11.70 14.20
C GLN A 207 -9.41 -10.39 13.56
N ILE A 208 -8.94 -9.26 14.07
CA ILE A 208 -9.27 -7.94 13.54
C ILE A 208 -8.72 -7.75 12.12
N VAL A 209 -7.48 -8.15 11.85
CA VAL A 209 -6.93 -8.15 10.49
C VAL A 209 -7.76 -9.00 9.54
N ALA A 210 -8.23 -10.16 9.98
CA ALA A 210 -9.12 -10.99 9.19
C ALA A 210 -10.49 -10.31 8.94
N ILE A 211 -11.02 -9.54 9.91
CA ILE A 211 -12.23 -8.74 9.73
C ILE A 211 -11.99 -7.62 8.71
N ILE A 212 -10.89 -6.87 8.84
CA ILE A 212 -10.48 -5.82 7.87
C ILE A 212 -10.44 -6.40 6.46
N ASP A 213 -9.80 -7.56 6.28
CA ASP A 213 -9.69 -8.24 4.99
C ASP A 213 -11.03 -8.68 4.45
N GLN A 214 -11.89 -9.21 5.32
CA GLN A 214 -13.21 -9.66 4.94
C GLN A 214 -14.12 -8.50 4.51
N VAL A 215 -14.04 -7.35 5.19
CA VAL A 215 -14.81 -6.15 4.82
C VAL A 215 -14.37 -5.66 3.44
N ALA A 216 -13.07 -5.61 3.17
CA ALA A 216 -12.56 -5.25 1.85
C ALA A 216 -13.05 -6.20 0.75
N ASP A 217 -12.98 -7.51 1.00
CA ASP A 217 -13.45 -8.54 0.06
C ASP A 217 -14.99 -8.45 -0.16
N GLU A 218 -15.76 -8.07 0.87
CA GLU A 218 -17.20 -7.83 0.74
C GLU A 218 -17.53 -6.60 -0.11
N ILE A 219 -16.77 -5.50 0.04
CA ILE A 219 -16.94 -4.30 -0.78
C ILE A 219 -16.60 -4.63 -2.24
N ALA A 220 -15.52 -5.38 -2.46
CA ALA A 220 -15.11 -5.83 -3.78
C ALA A 220 -16.22 -6.65 -4.48
N GLY A 221 -16.84 -7.59 -3.74
CA GLY A 221 -17.82 -8.51 -4.29
C GLY A 221 -19.25 -7.98 -4.37
N HIS A 222 -19.67 -7.13 -3.43
CA HIS A 222 -21.06 -6.71 -3.26
C HIS A 222 -21.27 -5.18 -3.32
N GLY A 223 -20.20 -4.39 -3.38
CA GLY A 223 -20.25 -2.94 -3.32
C GLY A 223 -20.27 -2.38 -1.90
N LEU A 224 -20.03 -1.07 -1.80
CA LEU A 224 -19.88 -0.35 -0.53
C LEU A 224 -21.19 -0.29 0.26
N ASP A 225 -22.26 0.28 -0.29
CA ASP A 225 -23.51 0.50 0.44
C ASP A 225 -24.13 -0.80 1.00
N PRO A 226 -24.18 -1.91 0.24
CA PRO A 226 -24.67 -3.18 0.77
C PRO A 226 -23.81 -3.70 1.93
N THR A 227 -22.49 -3.53 1.84
CA THR A 227 -21.55 -3.95 2.89
C THR A 227 -21.73 -3.13 4.16
N LEU A 228 -21.80 -1.80 4.05
CA LEU A 228 -22.05 -0.90 5.18
C LEU A 228 -23.35 -1.27 5.91
N LYS A 229 -24.42 -1.49 5.15
CA LYS A 229 -25.72 -1.88 5.69
C LYS A 229 -25.67 -3.23 6.40
N LYS A 230 -25.03 -4.24 5.80
CA LYS A 230 -24.88 -5.59 6.38
C LYS A 230 -24.06 -5.57 7.67
N ARG A 231 -23.02 -4.73 7.72
CA ARG A 231 -22.07 -4.63 8.84
C ARG A 231 -22.49 -3.63 9.92
N HIS A 232 -23.58 -2.90 9.73
CA HIS A 232 -23.95 -1.76 10.59
C HIS A 232 -22.78 -0.77 10.76
N ALA A 233 -22.02 -0.56 9.69
CA ALA A 233 -20.85 0.30 9.66
C ALA A 233 -21.18 1.68 9.07
N SER A 234 -20.39 2.68 9.41
CA SER A 234 -20.46 4.03 8.83
C SER A 234 -19.24 4.30 7.95
N LEU A 235 -19.39 5.22 6.98
CA LEU A 235 -18.30 5.78 6.21
C LEU A 235 -18.06 7.22 6.69
N SER A 236 -16.82 7.58 6.96
CA SER A 236 -16.42 8.96 7.24
C SER A 236 -15.20 9.36 6.41
N PHE A 237 -15.08 10.66 6.14
CA PHE A 237 -13.90 11.23 5.47
C PHE A 237 -12.95 11.93 6.45
N ASN A 238 -13.27 11.90 7.74
CA ASN A 238 -12.38 12.41 8.78
C ASN A 238 -11.17 11.48 8.90
N SER A 239 -10.01 12.00 8.52
CA SER A 239 -8.73 11.30 8.51
C SER A 239 -7.76 11.93 9.50
N THR A 240 -6.85 11.14 10.06
CA THR A 240 -5.68 11.67 10.79
C THR A 240 -4.53 12.03 9.86
N TYR A 241 -4.61 11.62 8.58
CA TYR A 241 -3.69 12.03 7.53
C TYR A 241 -4.19 13.31 6.86
N GLU A 242 -3.27 14.21 6.56
CA GLU A 242 -3.54 15.41 5.76
C GLU A 242 -3.78 15.05 4.30
N VAL A 243 -4.55 15.87 3.59
CA VAL A 243 -5.02 15.57 2.21
C VAL A 243 -3.91 15.44 1.17
N ASP A 244 -2.73 16.00 1.44
CA ASP A 244 -1.53 15.94 0.60
C ASP A 244 -0.61 14.77 0.96
N GLU A 245 -0.88 14.04 2.05
CA GLU A 245 -0.12 12.85 2.41
C GLU A 245 -0.49 11.65 1.54
N PHE A 246 0.51 10.88 1.11
CA PHE A 246 0.28 9.65 0.33
C PHE A 246 -0.55 8.58 1.06
N LYS A 247 -0.69 8.68 2.38
CA LYS A 247 -1.49 7.77 3.21
C LYS A 247 -2.97 8.17 3.25
N PHE A 248 -3.32 9.38 2.85
CA PHE A 248 -4.70 9.86 2.84
C PHE A 248 -5.56 8.99 1.92
N ASN A 249 -6.72 8.57 2.43
CA ASN A 249 -7.67 7.77 1.66
C ASN A 249 -8.81 8.64 1.12
N PRO A 250 -8.81 9.01 -0.17
CA PRO A 250 -9.87 9.83 -0.75
C PRO A 250 -11.23 9.14 -0.87
N TYR A 251 -11.29 7.83 -0.61
CA TYR A 251 -12.52 7.05 -0.62
C TYR A 251 -13.16 6.92 0.77
N GLY A 252 -12.50 7.48 1.80
CA GLY A 252 -12.95 7.51 3.17
C GLY A 252 -12.46 6.33 4.01
N ILE A 253 -12.99 6.26 5.23
CA ILE A 253 -12.68 5.27 6.25
C ILE A 253 -13.99 4.68 6.76
N ILE A 254 -14.08 3.36 6.77
CA ILE A 254 -15.21 2.60 7.29
C ILE A 254 -14.99 2.33 8.77
N TRP A 255 -15.97 2.69 9.59
CA TRP A 255 -15.95 2.44 11.03
C TRP A 255 -16.95 1.33 11.38
N LEU A 256 -16.44 0.22 11.89
CA LEU A 256 -17.29 -0.82 12.47
C LEU A 256 -17.71 -0.39 13.88
N SER A 257 -18.95 -0.72 14.22
CA SER A 257 -19.48 -0.56 15.58
C SER A 257 -19.25 -1.84 16.39
N GLU A 258 -19.15 -1.73 17.72
CA GLU A 258 -19.19 -2.88 18.63
C GLU A 258 -20.51 -3.68 18.53
#